data_AF-A0A6G6F949-F1
#
_entry.id   AF-A0A6G6F949-F1
#
_cell.length_a   1.000
_cell.length_b   1.000
_cell.length_c   1.000
_cell.angle_alpha   90.00
_cell.angle_beta   90.00
_cell.angle_gamma   90.00
#
_symmetry.space_group_name_H-M   'P 1'
#
loop_
_entity.id
_entity.type
_entity.pdbx_description
1 polymer ?
#
loop_
_entity_poly.entity_id
_entity_poly.type
_entity_poly.pdbx_seq_one_letter_code
_entity_poly.pdbx_strand_id
1 'polypeptide(L)'
;MNFKTTRTPNEFLVVPAKPLETPPESSALPVPTPGVANRADATPLEDAVTALGGSAAALKADGPIPSSDGGLVNYASRYGRDPAVRDSLSEEDAAYRKRNQGRILERVFSVNRYFDAYDGQSLDQQTENERLRALGVPTSSAPPVALKPD
;
A
#
# COMPACT_ATOMS: atom_id res chain seq x y z
N MET A 1 13.51 -16.97 -10.64
CA MET A 1 14.34 -17.02 -11.86
C MET A 1 13.98 -15.82 -12.71
N ASN A 2 14.95 -15.00 -13.11
CA ASN A 2 14.70 -13.76 -13.84
C ASN A 2 15.05 -13.99 -15.32
N PHE A 3 14.05 -14.27 -16.16
CA PHE A 3 14.25 -14.54 -17.58
C PHE A 3 14.31 -13.20 -18.34
N LYS A 4 15.28 -13.06 -19.27
CA LYS A 4 15.33 -11.90 -20.16
C LYS A 4 14.09 -11.90 -21.04
N THR A 5 13.27 -10.84 -20.97
CA THR A 5 12.08 -10.67 -21.81
C THR A 5 12.50 -10.31 -23.24
N THR A 6 12.80 -11.32 -24.05
CA THR A 6 12.79 -11.16 -25.50
C THR A 6 11.32 -10.98 -25.92
N ARG A 7 11.00 -9.99 -26.76
CA ARG A 7 9.64 -9.67 -27.22
C ARG A 7 9.01 -10.73 -28.14
N THR A 8 9.51 -11.96 -28.13
CA THR A 8 9.09 -13.08 -28.97
C THR A 8 8.62 -14.22 -28.07
N PRO A 9 7.47 -14.86 -28.37
CA PRO A 9 7.01 -16.04 -27.63
C PRO A 9 8.11 -17.11 -27.55
N ASN A 10 8.36 -17.66 -26.35
CA ASN A 10 9.39 -18.66 -26.14
C ASN A 10 8.74 -20.05 -26.08
N GLU A 11 8.99 -20.88 -27.09
CA GLU A 11 8.36 -22.19 -27.29
C GLU A 11 8.79 -23.26 -26.26
N PHE A 12 9.86 -23.01 -25.49
CA PHE A 12 10.41 -23.96 -24.53
C PHE A 12 10.19 -23.56 -23.07
N LEU A 13 9.51 -22.43 -22.82
CA LEU A 13 9.30 -21.93 -21.48
C LEU A 13 7.99 -22.49 -20.93
N VAL A 14 8.08 -23.60 -20.19
CA VAL A 14 6.94 -24.19 -19.48
C VAL A 14 6.75 -23.45 -18.16
N VAL A 15 5.64 -22.72 -18.04
CA VAL A 15 5.21 -22.15 -16.76
C VAL A 15 4.34 -23.19 -16.06
N PRO A 16 4.76 -23.72 -14.89
CA PRO A 16 3.96 -24.70 -14.17
C PRO A 16 2.67 -24.04 -13.67
N ALA A 17 1.52 -24.59 -14.05
CA ALA A 17 0.22 -24.19 -13.54
C ALA A 17 -0.03 -24.80 -12.14
N LYS A 18 -0.92 -24.17 -11.36
CA LYS A 18 -1.44 -24.77 -10.13
C LYS A 18 -2.23 -26.03 -10.47
N PRO A 19 -2.27 -27.04 -9.57
CA PRO A 19 -3.10 -28.21 -9.75
C PRO A 19 -4.57 -27.83 -9.97
N LEU A 20 -5.26 -28.52 -10.88
CA LEU A 20 -6.67 -28.29 -11.13
C LEU A 20 -7.51 -28.83 -9.96
N GLU A 21 -8.40 -27.98 -9.44
CA GLU A 21 -9.39 -28.39 -8.45
C GLU A 21 -10.59 -29.01 -9.16
N THR A 22 -10.88 -30.29 -8.85
CA THR A 22 -12.07 -30.97 -9.36
C THR A 22 -13.20 -30.82 -8.35
N PRO A 23 -14.35 -30.23 -8.71
CA PRO A 23 -15.47 -30.13 -7.78
C PRO A 23 -16.02 -31.53 -7.47
N PRO A 24 -16.65 -31.71 -6.29
CA PRO A 24 -17.20 -33.00 -5.88
C PRO A 24 -18.33 -33.48 -6.82
N GLU A 25 -19.02 -32.56 -7.49
CA GLU A 25 -20.08 -32.86 -8.45
C GLU A 25 -19.87 -32.05 -9.74
N SER A 26 -20.03 -32.69 -10.90
CA SER A 26 -19.85 -32.03 -12.21
C SER A 26 -20.93 -30.98 -12.51
N SER A 27 -22.09 -31.07 -11.87
CA SER A 27 -23.16 -30.07 -11.94
C SER A 27 -22.86 -28.80 -11.13
N ALA A 28 -21.83 -28.82 -10.27
CA ALA A 28 -21.41 -27.70 -9.44
C ALA A 28 -20.31 -26.84 -10.09
N LEU A 29 -20.02 -27.05 -11.39
CA LEU A 29 -19.06 -26.22 -12.10
C LEU A 29 -19.55 -24.76 -12.13
N PRO A 30 -18.76 -23.79 -11.64
CA PRO A 30 -19.14 -22.40 -11.72
C PRO A 30 -19.18 -21.97 -13.18
N VAL A 31 -20.12 -21.07 -13.52
CA VAL A 31 -20.19 -20.47 -14.85
C VAL A 31 -18.84 -19.79 -15.15
N PRO A 32 -18.23 -20.03 -16.33
CA PRO A 32 -16.99 -19.36 -16.71
C PRO A 32 -17.12 -17.85 -16.57
N THR A 33 -16.09 -17.19 -16.05
CA THR A 33 -16.06 -15.74 -15.85
C THR A 33 -15.00 -15.13 -16.78
N PRO A 34 -15.35 -14.81 -18.05
CA PRO A 34 -14.40 -14.25 -19.00
C PRO A 34 -13.77 -12.95 -18.49
N GLY A 35 -12.49 -12.75 -18.77
CA GLY A 35 -11.74 -11.55 -18.38
C GLY A 35 -11.20 -11.53 -16.94
N VAL A 36 -11.53 -12.55 -16.13
CA VAL A 36 -10.90 -12.76 -14.81
C VAL A 36 -9.64 -13.61 -14.96
N ALA A 37 -8.66 -13.40 -14.08
CA ALA A 37 -7.46 -14.22 -14.01
C ALA A 37 -7.82 -15.72 -13.84
N ASN A 38 -7.08 -16.59 -14.52
CA ASN A 38 -7.30 -18.03 -14.43
C ASN A 38 -6.84 -18.53 -13.06
N ARG A 39 -7.67 -19.35 -12.40
CA ARG A 39 -7.36 -19.93 -11.08
C ARG A 39 -6.16 -20.87 -11.11
N ALA A 40 -5.87 -21.45 -12.26
CA ALA A 40 -4.73 -22.34 -12.46
C ALA A 40 -3.42 -21.60 -12.72
N ASP A 41 -3.44 -20.28 -12.90
CA ASP A 41 -2.20 -19.52 -13.12
C ASP A 41 -1.35 -19.51 -11.83
N ALA A 42 -0.03 -19.60 -11.99
CA ALA A 42 0.88 -19.53 -10.85
C ALA A 42 0.86 -18.13 -10.21
N THR A 43 0.65 -18.06 -8.89
CA THR A 43 0.75 -16.81 -8.11
C THR A 43 1.74 -16.95 -6.95
N PRO A 44 3.06 -17.06 -7.23
CA PRO A 44 4.06 -17.43 -6.22
C PRO A 44 4.13 -16.51 -5.00
N LEU A 45 3.88 -15.21 -5.19
CA LEU A 45 3.86 -14.23 -4.10
C LEU A 45 2.65 -14.42 -3.18
N GLU A 46 1.46 -14.63 -3.75
CA GLU A 46 0.24 -14.91 -2.99
C GLU A 46 0.37 -16.22 -2.21
N ASP A 47 0.92 -17.24 -2.85
CA ASP A 47 1.16 -18.56 -2.25
C ASP A 47 2.16 -18.46 -1.10
N ALA A 48 3.26 -17.70 -1.26
CA ALA A 48 4.25 -17.47 -0.21
C ALA A 48 3.67 -16.69 0.98
N VAL A 49 2.87 -15.64 0.72
CA VAL A 49 2.19 -14.88 1.78
C VAL A 49 1.24 -15.78 2.57
N THR A 50 0.45 -16.61 1.87
CA THR A 50 -0.48 -17.53 2.51
C THR A 50 0.25 -18.60 3.33
N ALA A 51 1.35 -19.16 2.80
CA ALA A 51 2.18 -20.13 3.52
C ALA A 51 2.82 -19.55 4.79
N LEU A 52 3.12 -18.25 4.81
CA LEU A 52 3.63 -17.54 5.99
C LEU A 52 2.52 -17.14 6.98
N GLY A 53 1.26 -17.49 6.70
CA GLY A 53 0.09 -17.17 7.53
C GLY A 53 -0.51 -15.78 7.27
N GLY A 54 -0.10 -15.11 6.20
CA GLY A 54 -0.69 -13.85 5.75
C GLY A 54 -1.93 -14.05 4.86
N SER A 55 -2.53 -12.93 4.45
CA SER A 55 -3.67 -12.91 3.52
C SER A 55 -3.23 -12.48 2.13
N ALA A 56 -3.41 -13.35 1.12
CA ALA A 56 -3.16 -13.00 -0.28
C ALA A 56 -4.03 -11.82 -0.76
N ALA A 57 -5.21 -11.62 -0.17
CA ALA A 57 -6.07 -10.48 -0.50
C ALA A 57 -5.41 -9.13 -0.16
N ALA A 58 -4.50 -9.10 0.82
CA ALA A 58 -3.78 -7.88 1.21
C ALA A 58 -2.77 -7.41 0.14
N LEU A 59 -2.38 -8.27 -0.81
CA LEU A 59 -1.51 -7.87 -1.92
C LEU A 59 -2.23 -6.99 -2.96
N LYS A 60 -3.56 -6.91 -2.90
CA LYS A 60 -4.36 -6.05 -3.78
C LYS A 60 -4.48 -4.67 -3.14
N ALA A 61 -3.54 -3.77 -3.49
CA ALA A 61 -3.50 -2.41 -2.96
C ALA A 61 -4.78 -1.59 -3.20
N ASP A 62 -5.50 -1.90 -4.29
CA ASP A 62 -6.77 -1.26 -4.66
C ASP A 62 -8.01 -2.11 -4.33
N GLY A 63 -7.87 -3.09 -3.43
CA GLY A 63 -8.96 -3.94 -3.00
C GLY A 63 -10.05 -3.18 -2.24
N PRO A 64 -11.30 -3.67 -2.24
CA PRO A 64 -12.35 -3.12 -1.39
C PRO A 64 -11.96 -3.25 0.09
N ILE A 65 -12.47 -2.33 0.92
CA ILE A 65 -12.29 -2.36 2.37
C ILE A 65 -12.67 -3.76 2.89
N PRO A 66 -11.83 -4.41 3.72
CA PRO A 66 -12.15 -5.70 4.31
C PRO A 66 -13.52 -5.68 4.99
N SER A 67 -14.29 -6.76 4.88
CA SER A 67 -15.64 -6.82 5.48
C SER A 67 -15.60 -6.66 7.01
N SER A 68 -14.51 -7.08 7.67
CA SER A 68 -14.26 -6.85 9.09
C SER A 68 -14.19 -5.37 9.47
N ASP A 69 -13.77 -4.51 8.54
CA ASP A 69 -13.43 -3.12 8.80
C ASP A 69 -14.58 -2.17 8.41
N GLY A 70 -15.63 -2.70 7.78
CA GLY A 70 -16.77 -1.91 7.31
C GLY A 70 -17.46 -1.12 8.43
N GLY A 71 -17.60 -1.70 9.62
CA GLY A 71 -18.18 -1.00 10.78
C GLY A 71 -17.35 0.20 11.24
N LEU A 72 -16.02 0.04 11.29
CA LEU A 72 -15.09 1.11 11.64
C LEU A 72 -15.11 2.23 10.60
N VAL A 73 -15.06 1.88 9.31
CA VAL A 73 -15.07 2.88 8.22
C VAL A 73 -16.39 3.65 8.22
N ASN A 74 -17.52 2.97 8.40
CA ASN A 74 -18.83 3.63 8.49
C ASN A 74 -18.89 4.59 9.68
N TYR A 75 -18.40 4.17 10.85
CA TYR A 75 -18.36 5.03 12.03
C TYR A 75 -17.43 6.23 11.83
N ALA A 76 -16.25 6.05 11.25
CA ALA A 76 -15.31 7.14 10.96
C ALA A 76 -15.89 8.12 9.92
N SER A 77 -16.63 7.61 8.93
CA SER A 77 -17.24 8.40 7.86
C SER A 77 -18.53 9.12 8.27
N ARG A 78 -18.96 9.01 9.54
CA ARG A 78 -20.24 9.55 10.04
C ARG A 78 -20.43 11.06 9.83
N TYR A 79 -19.34 11.82 9.74
CA TYR A 79 -19.36 13.26 9.49
C TYR A 79 -19.17 13.63 8.01
N GLY A 80 -19.23 12.63 7.12
CA GLY A 80 -18.95 12.78 5.70
C GLY A 80 -17.48 12.58 5.37
N ARG A 81 -17.22 12.15 4.14
CA ARG A 81 -15.89 12.16 3.52
C ARG A 81 -16.02 12.69 2.11
N ASP A 82 -15.04 13.46 1.66
CA ASP A 82 -14.94 13.79 0.25
C ASP A 82 -14.45 12.54 -0.52
N PRO A 83 -15.23 12.00 -1.47
CA PRO A 83 -14.80 10.86 -2.27
C PRO A 83 -13.61 11.20 -3.19
N ALA A 84 -13.43 12.47 -3.56
CA ALA A 84 -12.37 12.96 -4.44
C ALA A 84 -11.10 13.40 -3.69
N VAL A 85 -11.05 13.25 -2.36
CA VAL A 85 -9.94 13.74 -1.52
C VAL A 85 -8.57 13.22 -1.95
N ARG A 86 -8.50 12.02 -2.52
CA ARG A 86 -7.23 11.43 -2.97
C ARG A 86 -6.71 12.12 -4.22
N ASP A 87 -7.61 12.39 -5.17
CA ASP A 87 -7.26 13.05 -6.42
C ASP A 87 -6.85 14.49 -6.14
N SER A 88 -7.65 15.22 -5.34
CA SER A 88 -7.31 16.60 -4.94
C SER A 88 -5.99 16.69 -4.19
N LEU A 89 -5.75 15.81 -3.20
CA LEU A 89 -4.50 15.78 -2.46
C LEU A 89 -3.31 15.47 -3.39
N SER A 90 -3.48 14.58 -4.37
CA SER A 90 -2.41 14.25 -5.31
C SER A 90 -2.01 15.44 -6.20
N GLU A 91 -2.99 16.23 -6.65
CA GLU A 91 -2.77 17.42 -7.45
C GLU A 91 -2.11 18.53 -6.62
N GLU A 92 -2.62 18.76 -5.40
CA GLU A 92 -2.10 19.74 -4.46
C GLU A 92 -0.67 19.41 -4.02
N ASP A 93 -0.38 18.14 -3.77
CA ASP A 93 0.95 17.63 -3.42
C ASP A 93 1.96 17.90 -4.53
N ALA A 94 1.61 17.54 -5.77
CA ALA A 94 2.48 17.77 -6.92
C ALA A 94 2.76 19.27 -7.12
N ALA A 95 1.73 20.12 -6.94
CA ALA A 95 1.87 21.56 -7.01
C ALA A 95 2.75 22.11 -5.87
N TYR A 96 2.62 21.58 -4.65
CA TYR A 96 3.44 21.95 -3.50
C TYR A 96 4.90 21.60 -3.73
N ARG A 97 5.21 20.37 -4.16
CA ARG A 97 6.60 19.97 -4.47
C ARG A 97 7.21 20.79 -5.59
N LYS A 98 6.41 21.18 -6.60
CA LYS A 98 6.87 22.06 -7.68
C LYS A 98 7.24 23.46 -7.19
N ARG A 99 6.61 23.96 -6.12
CA ARG A 99 6.95 25.25 -5.50
C ARG A 99 8.12 25.15 -4.51
N ASN A 100 8.37 23.97 -3.95
CA ASN A 100 9.39 23.72 -2.91
C ASN A 100 10.52 22.80 -3.40
N GLN A 101 11.10 23.10 -4.58
CA GLN A 101 12.09 22.23 -5.24
C GLN A 101 13.49 22.20 -4.58
N GLY A 102 13.69 22.89 -3.45
CA GLY A 102 15.00 23.04 -2.82
C GLY A 102 15.96 23.94 -3.62
N ARG A 103 17.25 23.85 -3.30
CA ARG A 103 18.29 24.69 -3.92
C ARG A 103 18.71 24.14 -5.29
N ILE A 104 19.27 25.01 -6.13
CA ILE A 104 19.67 24.65 -7.50
C ILE A 104 20.65 23.47 -7.53
N LEU A 105 21.64 23.44 -6.63
CA LEU A 105 22.63 22.36 -6.56
C LEU A 105 22.00 21.02 -6.18
N GLU A 106 21.09 21.00 -5.21
CA GLU A 106 20.39 19.78 -4.78
C GLU A 106 19.57 19.17 -5.92
N ARG A 107 18.96 20.03 -6.76
CA ARG A 107 18.25 19.62 -7.97
C ARG A 107 19.17 19.03 -9.03
N VAL A 108 20.35 19.61 -9.25
CA VAL A 108 21.34 19.10 -10.21
C VAL A 108 21.87 17.73 -9.80
N PHE A 109 22.07 17.51 -8.50
CA PHE A 109 22.54 16.23 -7.97
C PHE A 109 21.42 15.23 -7.63
N SER A 110 20.16 15.55 -7.94
CA SER A 110 19.01 14.66 -7.70
C SER A 110 18.93 14.13 -6.26
N VAL A 111 19.26 14.99 -5.29
CA VAL A 111 19.20 14.63 -3.86
C VAL A 111 17.73 14.44 -3.46
N ASN A 112 17.42 13.36 -2.74
CA ASN A 112 16.08 13.16 -2.21
C ASN A 112 15.78 14.25 -1.16
N ARG A 113 14.82 15.12 -1.47
CA ARG A 113 14.41 16.27 -0.64
C ARG A 113 12.98 16.14 -0.10
N TYR A 114 12.42 14.93 -0.13
CA TYR A 114 11.04 14.72 0.31
C TYR A 114 10.85 15.26 1.73
N PHE A 115 11.64 14.80 2.70
CA PHE A 115 11.53 15.25 4.09
C PHE A 115 11.75 16.75 4.27
N ASP A 116 12.69 17.34 3.54
CA ASP A 116 12.97 18.79 3.63
C ASP A 116 11.82 19.63 3.07
N ALA A 117 11.15 19.16 2.02
CA ALA A 117 10.02 19.87 1.44
C ALA A 117 8.84 19.94 2.40
N TYR A 118 8.65 18.93 3.25
CA TYR A 118 7.55 18.87 4.24
C TYR A 118 8.01 19.19 5.67
N ASP A 119 9.21 19.74 5.87
CA ASP A 119 9.75 20.01 7.20
C ASP A 119 8.81 20.90 8.03
N GLY A 120 8.26 21.95 7.41
CA GLY A 120 7.26 22.83 8.03
C GLY A 120 5.87 22.21 8.26
N GLN A 121 5.62 21.00 7.73
CA GLN A 121 4.41 20.21 7.98
C GLN A 121 4.68 19.05 8.94
N SER A 122 5.94 18.84 9.32
CA SER A 122 6.32 17.83 10.28
C SER A 122 6.12 18.36 11.71
N LEU A 123 5.74 17.46 12.62
CA LEU A 123 5.65 17.75 14.04
C LEU A 123 6.74 16.98 14.77
N ASP A 124 7.43 17.65 15.69
CA ASP A 124 8.31 16.98 16.64
C ASP A 124 7.45 16.12 17.58
N GLN A 125 7.60 14.80 17.50
CA GLN A 125 6.70 13.88 18.17
C GLN A 125 6.77 13.99 19.68
N GLN A 126 7.95 14.31 20.23
CA GLN A 126 8.15 14.40 21.69
C GLN A 126 7.55 15.70 22.22
N THR A 127 7.84 16.81 21.56
CA THR A 127 7.32 18.14 21.89
C THR A 127 5.79 18.14 21.83
N GLU A 128 5.20 17.53 20.80
CA GLU A 128 3.74 17.45 20.67
C GLU A 128 3.13 16.53 21.74
N ASN A 129 3.80 15.42 22.07
CA ASN A 129 3.34 14.54 23.15
C ASN A 129 3.36 15.25 24.52
N GLU A 130 4.43 15.97 24.83
CA GLU A 130 4.54 16.79 26.03
C GLU A 130 3.47 17.88 26.09
N ARG A 131 3.23 18.58 24.97
CA ARG A 131 2.16 19.58 24.86
C ARG A 131 0.78 18.97 25.15
N LEU A 132 0.47 17.81 24.57
CA LEU A 132 -0.80 17.12 24.77
C LEU A 132 -0.96 16.64 26.23
N ARG A 133 0.11 16.12 26.85
CA ARG A 133 0.12 15.74 28.27
C ARG A 133 -0.10 16.94 29.18
N ALA A 134 0.55 18.08 28.90
CA ALA A 134 0.37 19.31 29.65
C ALA A 134 -1.08 19.84 29.56
N LEU A 135 -1.76 19.60 28.44
CA LEU A 135 -3.17 19.90 28.23
C LEU A 135 -4.13 18.86 28.84
N GLY A 136 -3.62 17.79 29.47
CA GLY A 136 -4.42 16.71 30.04
C GLY A 136 -5.08 15.81 29.00
N VAL A 137 -4.65 15.85 27.74
CA VAL A 137 -5.17 14.98 26.68
C VAL A 137 -4.57 13.58 26.86
N PRO A 138 -5.40 12.51 26.86
CA PRO A 138 -4.90 11.14 26.91
C PRO A 138 -4.01 10.85 25.69
N THR A 139 -2.76 10.48 25.94
CA THR A 139 -1.80 10.07 24.90
C THR A 139 -1.38 8.62 25.14
N SER A 140 -1.19 7.85 24.07
CA SER A 140 -0.60 6.50 24.16
C SER A 140 0.87 6.58 24.58
N SER A 141 1.41 5.47 25.12
CA SER A 141 2.83 5.37 25.44
C SER A 141 3.67 5.60 24.17
N ALA A 142 4.49 6.65 24.18
CA ALA A 142 5.43 6.92 23.10
C ALA A 142 6.69 6.05 23.29
N PRO A 143 7.33 5.59 22.20
CA PRO A 143 8.65 4.97 22.28
C PRO A 143 9.67 5.97 22.86
N PRO A 144 10.68 5.50 23.62
CA PRO A 144 11.71 6.37 24.16
C PRO A 144 12.45 7.09 23.04
N VAL A 145 12.98 8.29 23.34
CA VAL A 145 13.82 9.04 22.40
C VAL A 145 14.94 8.11 21.93
N ALA A 146 15.02 7.85 20.63
CA ALA A 146 16.14 7.10 20.08
C ALA A 146 17.42 7.88 20.42
N LEU A 147 18.35 7.24 21.14
CA LEU A 147 19.69 7.78 21.30
C LEU A 147 20.27 7.96 19.90
N LYS A 148 20.47 9.20 19.49
CA LYS A 148 21.19 9.51 18.26
C LYS A 148 22.58 8.88 18.42
N PRO A 149 23.05 8.01 17.51
CA PRO A 149 24.42 7.54 17.60
C PRO A 149 25.35 8.76 17.50
N ASP A 150 26.31 8.84 18.43
CA ASP A 150 27.36 9.86 18.46
C ASP A 150 28.17 9.92 17.16
#